data_AF-A0A2S6SIU0-F1
#
_entry.id   AF-A0A2S6SIU0-F1
#
_cell.length_a   1.000
_cell.length_b   1.000
_cell.length_c   1.000
_cell.angle_alpha   90.00
_cell.angle_beta   90.00
_cell.angle_gamma   90.00
#
_symmetry.space_group_name_H-M   'P 1'
#
loop_
_entity.id
_entity.type
_entity.pdbx_description
1 polymer ?
#
loop_
_entity_poly.entity_id
_entity_poly.type
_entity_poly.pdbx_seq_one_letter_code
_entity_poly.pdbx_strand_id
1 'polypeptide(L)'
;MNNKIFNYLFLMKIKYIFLNILFIGIFVEIINLLEIAKIIEKDNLNVFLIFYLSLLKLPSIIIEIIPFVIVISTAFIYRYLINNNELISMRNIGHSIIDVYKPIGLAILMVGILVLTIINPISAKFEEIFNDKTSKDFSNMYSINIKNNELWIKNIKGENEKYFIHISNIDLENMNAENIKIILINDINNLFYSAKNGKFDGKNFILNDVIIFDVKNDNYKKNKSIILEMNFNNQDLTGSILNYKFIPFYQYQEHLNSLKKFNLYSSEISLYYLSEILKPFFLVAIGFVVMGFSGKFKRNENFFKVLFISILIGFLIFLLKEIITSITISYSIPFILSYIIIFSLPILIGLYQTINIETK
;
A
#
# COMPACT_ATOMS: atom_id res chain seq x y z
N MET A 1 15.06 -13.36 36.19
CA MET A 1 13.61 -13.67 36.24
C MET A 1 12.82 -12.84 35.21
N ASN A 2 13.10 -11.53 35.06
CA ASN A 2 12.48 -10.65 34.05
C ASN A 2 12.49 -11.18 32.59
N ASN A 3 13.59 -11.77 32.13
CA ASN A 3 13.67 -12.25 30.73
C ASN A 3 12.69 -13.40 30.41
N LYS A 4 12.29 -14.22 31.40
CA LYS A 4 11.34 -15.32 31.16
C LYS A 4 9.92 -14.79 30.93
N ILE A 5 9.47 -13.84 31.75
CA ILE A 5 8.16 -13.18 31.60
C ILE A 5 8.13 -12.39 30.29
N PHE A 6 9.21 -11.67 30.00
CA PHE A 6 9.35 -10.92 28.75
C PHE A 6 9.18 -11.83 27.52
N ASN A 7 9.97 -12.91 27.44
CA ASN A 7 9.91 -13.86 26.32
C ASN A 7 8.56 -14.55 26.23
N TYR A 8 7.95 -14.89 27.37
CA TYR A 8 6.63 -15.50 27.43
C TYR A 8 5.56 -14.58 26.80
N LEU A 9 5.48 -13.33 27.24
CA LEU A 9 4.50 -12.35 26.73
C LEU A 9 4.75 -12.02 25.24
N PHE A 10 6.02 -11.91 24.85
CA PHE A 10 6.41 -11.67 23.46
C PHE A 10 5.97 -12.81 22.54
N LEU A 11 6.31 -14.07 22.89
CA LEU A 11 5.94 -15.25 22.09
C LEU A 11 4.43 -15.47 22.08
N MET A 12 3.75 -15.24 23.21
CA MET A 12 2.29 -15.24 23.25
C MET A 12 1.73 -14.22 22.27
N LYS A 13 2.24 -12.98 22.27
CA LYS A 13 1.75 -11.95 21.36
C LYS A 13 1.90 -12.35 19.90
N ILE A 14 3.06 -12.86 19.52
CA ILE A 14 3.29 -13.38 18.17
C ILE A 14 2.27 -14.47 17.82
N LYS A 15 2.08 -15.46 18.71
CA LYS A 15 1.10 -16.55 18.50
C LYS A 15 -0.32 -16.02 18.27
N TYR A 16 -0.78 -15.10 19.11
CA TYR A 16 -2.13 -14.53 18.97
C TYR A 16 -2.28 -13.64 17.74
N ILE A 17 -1.23 -12.93 17.31
CA ILE A 17 -1.24 -12.21 16.03
C ILE A 17 -1.47 -13.21 14.89
N PHE A 18 -0.64 -14.26 14.79
CA PHE A 18 -0.76 -15.25 13.70
C PHE A 18 -2.12 -15.96 13.69
N LEU A 19 -2.64 -16.36 14.85
CA LEU A 19 -3.98 -16.94 14.95
C LEU A 19 -5.07 -15.98 14.45
N ASN A 20 -4.96 -14.69 14.76
CA ASN A 20 -5.93 -13.69 14.31
C ASN A 20 -5.78 -13.34 12.82
N ILE A 21 -4.56 -13.34 12.27
CA ILE A 21 -4.34 -13.22 10.82
C ILE A 21 -5.04 -14.38 10.12
N LEU A 22 -4.87 -15.61 10.59
CA LEU A 22 -5.52 -16.79 9.99
C LEU A 22 -7.05 -16.69 10.12
N PHE A 23 -7.56 -16.39 11.31
CA PHE A 23 -9.00 -16.32 11.55
C PHE A 23 -9.67 -15.23 10.70
N ILE A 24 -9.20 -13.97 10.80
CA ILE A 24 -9.77 -12.84 10.06
C ILE A 24 -9.50 -12.99 8.55
N GLY A 25 -8.30 -13.46 8.20
CA GLY A 25 -7.89 -13.69 6.82
C GLY A 25 -8.80 -14.67 6.10
N ILE A 26 -9.25 -15.76 6.74
CA ILE A 26 -10.21 -16.70 6.14
C ILE A 26 -11.53 -16.00 5.78
N PHE A 27 -12.08 -15.17 6.68
CA PHE A 27 -13.33 -14.46 6.40
C PHE A 27 -13.20 -13.46 5.25
N VAL A 28 -12.10 -12.70 5.23
CA VAL A 28 -11.85 -11.74 4.15
C VAL A 28 -11.58 -12.46 2.83
N GLU A 29 -10.88 -13.59 2.87
CA GLU A 29 -10.59 -14.39 1.68
C GLU A 29 -11.85 -15.00 1.05
N ILE A 30 -12.85 -15.39 1.86
CA ILE A 30 -14.15 -15.82 1.32
C ILE A 30 -14.80 -14.69 0.54
N ILE A 31 -14.74 -13.45 1.03
CA ILE A 31 -15.29 -12.28 0.33
C ILE A 31 -14.49 -12.00 -0.95
N ASN A 32 -13.16 -12.07 -0.88
CA ASN A 32 -12.26 -11.88 -2.01
C ASN A 32 -12.52 -12.90 -3.14
N LEU A 33 -12.72 -14.18 -2.80
CA LEU A 33 -13.10 -15.21 -3.77
C LEU A 33 -14.41 -14.87 -4.50
N LEU A 34 -15.41 -14.34 -3.77
CA LEU A 34 -16.68 -13.90 -4.35
C LEU A 34 -16.51 -12.67 -5.25
N GLU A 35 -15.59 -11.76 -4.92
CA GLU A 35 -15.27 -10.59 -5.73
C GLU A 35 -14.57 -10.98 -7.04
N ILE A 36 -13.54 -11.81 -6.97
CA ILE A 36 -12.81 -12.31 -8.15
C ILE A 36 -13.73 -13.10 -9.07
N ALA A 37 -14.63 -13.92 -8.51
CA ALA A 37 -15.62 -14.66 -9.30
C ALA A 37 -16.57 -13.76 -10.10
N LYS A 38 -16.80 -12.51 -9.67
CA LYS A 38 -17.60 -11.52 -10.42
C LYS A 38 -16.82 -10.84 -11.54
N ILE A 39 -15.50 -10.69 -11.38
CA ILE A 39 -14.61 -10.02 -12.35
C ILE A 39 -14.39 -10.91 -13.58
N ILE A 40 -14.29 -12.22 -13.38
CA ILE A 40 -14.08 -13.18 -14.47
C ILE A 40 -15.40 -13.37 -15.23
N GLU A 41 -15.34 -13.25 -16.56
CA GLU A 41 -16.50 -13.48 -17.42
C GLU A 41 -16.98 -14.93 -17.34
N LYS A 42 -18.30 -15.12 -17.44
CA LYS A 42 -18.97 -16.42 -17.22
C LYS A 42 -18.45 -17.56 -18.11
N ASP A 43 -17.90 -17.24 -19.28
CA ASP A 43 -17.52 -18.25 -20.27
C ASP A 43 -16.11 -18.86 -20.04
N ASN A 44 -15.30 -18.30 -19.12
CA ASN A 44 -13.94 -18.77 -18.79
C ASN A 44 -13.74 -19.02 -17.27
N LEU A 45 -14.78 -19.46 -16.56
CA LEU A 45 -14.74 -19.71 -15.12
C LEU A 45 -13.93 -20.98 -14.77
N ASN A 46 -12.60 -20.86 -14.76
CA ASN A 46 -11.74 -21.87 -14.17
C ASN A 46 -11.60 -21.63 -12.66
N VAL A 47 -12.11 -22.54 -11.85
CA VAL A 47 -12.03 -22.49 -10.38
C VAL A 47 -10.58 -22.36 -9.90
N PHE A 48 -9.62 -23.04 -10.56
CA PHE A 48 -8.21 -22.94 -10.23
C PHE A 48 -7.65 -21.52 -10.46
N LEU A 49 -8.12 -20.84 -11.51
CA LEU A 49 -7.73 -19.45 -11.79
C LEU A 49 -8.26 -18.51 -10.69
N ILE A 50 -9.50 -18.69 -10.24
CA ILE A 50 -10.08 -17.91 -9.14
C ILE A 50 -9.22 -18.06 -7.88
N PHE A 51 -8.90 -19.29 -7.48
CA PHE A 51 -8.05 -19.53 -6.31
C PHE A 51 -6.65 -18.93 -6.48
N TYR A 52 -6.04 -19.10 -7.65
CA TYR A 52 -4.72 -18.53 -7.91
C TYR A 52 -4.72 -16.99 -7.82
N LEU A 53 -5.71 -16.32 -8.41
CA LEU A 53 -5.86 -14.86 -8.33
C LEU A 53 -6.15 -14.40 -6.90
N SER A 54 -6.92 -15.17 -6.14
CA SER A 54 -7.20 -14.89 -4.73
C SER A 54 -5.94 -14.95 -3.87
N LEU A 55 -5.10 -15.98 -4.09
CA LEU A 55 -3.80 -16.11 -3.42
C LEU A 55 -2.86 -14.92 -3.69
N LEU A 56 -2.94 -14.31 -4.87
CA LEU A 56 -2.15 -13.11 -5.19
C LEU A 56 -2.57 -11.89 -4.34
N LYS A 57 -3.84 -11.80 -3.93
CA LYS A 57 -4.36 -10.72 -3.07
C LYS A 57 -4.04 -10.91 -1.58
N LEU A 58 -3.63 -12.11 -1.15
CA LEU A 58 -3.37 -12.36 0.28
C LEU A 58 -2.39 -11.37 0.94
N PRO A 59 -1.25 -10.99 0.33
CA PRO A 59 -0.34 -10.04 0.94
C PRO A 59 -0.96 -8.65 1.13
N SER A 60 -1.73 -8.14 0.15
CA SER A 60 -2.43 -6.85 0.27
C SER A 60 -3.51 -6.91 1.34
N ILE A 61 -4.29 -8.00 1.37
CA ILE A 61 -5.29 -8.26 2.42
C ILE A 61 -4.63 -8.24 3.81
N ILE A 62 -3.48 -8.89 4.00
CA ILE A 62 -2.75 -8.89 5.28
C ILE A 62 -2.39 -7.46 5.69
N ILE A 63 -1.92 -6.62 4.77
CA ILE A 63 -1.55 -5.21 5.02
C ILE A 63 -2.77 -4.38 5.43
N GLU A 64 -3.94 -4.67 4.87
CA GLU A 64 -5.19 -3.98 5.17
C GLU A 64 -5.77 -4.40 6.54
N ILE A 65 -5.77 -5.69 6.85
CA ILE A 65 -6.39 -6.21 8.08
C ILE A 65 -5.50 -6.09 9.32
N ILE A 66 -4.19 -5.82 9.17
CA ILE A 66 -3.24 -5.84 10.28
C ILE A 66 -3.64 -4.95 11.48
N PRO A 67 -4.23 -3.74 11.32
CA PRO A 67 -4.67 -2.95 12.48
C PRO A 67 -5.74 -3.66 13.30
N PHE A 68 -6.72 -4.29 12.64
CA PHE A 68 -7.77 -5.07 13.29
C PHE A 68 -7.23 -6.32 13.97
N VAL A 69 -6.30 -7.02 13.31
CA VAL A 69 -5.57 -8.15 13.90
C VAL A 69 -4.88 -7.73 15.19
N ILE A 70 -4.19 -6.57 15.21
CA ILE A 70 -3.51 -6.08 16.41
C ILE A 70 -4.50 -5.75 17.52
N VAL A 71 -5.62 -5.07 17.22
CA VAL A 71 -6.67 -4.77 18.20
C VAL A 71 -7.18 -6.06 18.84
N ILE A 72 -7.68 -6.98 18.01
CA ILE A 72 -8.36 -8.18 18.47
C ILE A 72 -7.37 -9.08 19.21
N SER A 73 -6.17 -9.33 18.67
CA SER A 73 -5.15 -10.15 19.33
C SER A 73 -4.67 -9.56 20.66
N THR A 74 -4.60 -8.23 20.79
CA THR A 74 -4.25 -7.59 22.07
C THR A 74 -5.35 -7.83 23.11
N ALA A 75 -6.61 -7.62 22.73
CA ALA A 75 -7.75 -7.89 23.62
C ALA A 75 -7.78 -9.35 24.09
N PHE A 76 -7.52 -10.31 23.19
CA PHE A 76 -7.45 -11.74 23.54
C PHE A 76 -6.34 -12.06 24.54
N ILE A 77 -5.13 -11.50 24.38
CA ILE A 77 -4.01 -11.77 25.30
C ILE A 77 -4.32 -11.21 26.68
N TYR A 78 -4.74 -9.95 26.79
CA TYR A 78 -5.06 -9.38 28.09
C TYR A 78 -6.20 -10.14 28.75
N ARG A 79 -7.20 -10.58 27.98
CA ARG A 79 -8.25 -11.43 28.51
C ARG A 79 -7.74 -12.78 29.01
N TYR A 80 -6.83 -13.42 28.27
CA TYR A 80 -6.19 -14.66 28.70
C TYR A 80 -5.43 -14.47 30.02
N LEU A 81 -4.59 -13.43 30.10
CA LEU A 81 -3.81 -13.11 31.30
C LEU A 81 -4.70 -12.81 32.51
N ILE A 82 -5.83 -12.12 32.31
CA ILE A 82 -6.80 -11.84 33.38
C ILE A 82 -7.50 -13.11 33.85
N ASN A 83 -7.95 -13.96 32.92
CA ASN A 83 -8.67 -15.19 33.23
C ASN A 83 -7.81 -16.19 34.03
N ASN A 84 -6.52 -16.29 33.70
CA ASN A 84 -5.58 -17.19 34.37
C ASN A 84 -4.94 -16.59 35.63
N ASN A 85 -5.38 -15.39 36.06
CA ASN A 85 -4.77 -14.60 37.14
C ASN A 85 -3.30 -14.20 36.90
N GLU A 86 -2.74 -14.42 35.71
CA GLU A 86 -1.34 -14.09 35.39
C GLU A 86 -1.09 -12.59 35.46
N LEU A 87 -2.03 -11.76 34.95
CA LEU A 87 -1.90 -10.30 35.01
C LEU A 87 -1.87 -9.80 36.47
N ILE A 88 -2.73 -10.37 37.31
CA ILE A 88 -2.82 -9.99 38.73
C ILE A 88 -1.55 -10.43 39.46
N SER A 89 -1.06 -11.66 39.21
CA SER A 89 0.18 -12.16 39.79
C SER A 89 1.40 -11.32 39.40
N MET A 90 1.50 -10.91 38.13
CA MET A 90 2.58 -10.01 37.68
C MET A 90 2.52 -8.66 38.41
N ARG A 91 1.31 -8.07 38.55
CA ARG A 91 1.11 -6.81 39.28
C ARG A 91 1.49 -6.92 40.75
N ASN A 92 1.16 -8.03 41.42
CA ASN A 92 1.49 -8.24 42.84
C ASN A 92 3.00 -8.35 43.11
N ILE A 93 3.81 -8.69 42.09
CA ILE A 93 5.27 -8.76 42.19
C ILE A 93 5.92 -7.41 41.82
N GLY A 94 5.10 -6.39 41.53
CA GLY A 94 5.55 -5.01 41.27
C GLY A 94 5.69 -4.63 39.80
N HIS A 95 5.24 -5.47 38.85
CA HIS A 95 5.19 -5.06 37.45
C HIS A 95 4.04 -4.09 37.19
N SER A 96 4.35 -2.94 36.59
CA SER A 96 3.37 -1.99 36.10
C SER A 96 2.59 -2.56 34.89
N ILE A 97 1.45 -1.96 34.55
CA ILE A 97 0.73 -2.36 33.33
C ILE A 97 1.56 -2.10 32.08
N ILE A 98 2.40 -1.07 32.12
CA ILE A 98 3.34 -0.71 31.07
C ILE A 98 4.46 -1.75 30.94
N ASP A 99 4.94 -2.32 32.05
CA ASP A 99 5.95 -3.40 32.01
C ASP A 99 5.42 -4.67 31.35
N VAL A 100 4.14 -4.98 31.55
CA VAL A 100 3.46 -6.07 30.83
C VAL A 100 3.31 -5.72 29.34
N TYR A 101 3.07 -4.44 29.02
CA TYR A 101 2.92 -4.00 27.64
C TYR A 101 4.24 -4.02 26.85
N LYS A 102 5.38 -3.64 27.44
CA LYS A 102 6.67 -3.55 26.73
C LYS A 102 6.99 -4.77 25.83
N PRO A 103 6.95 -6.04 26.31
CA PRO A 103 7.18 -7.20 25.44
C PRO A 103 6.09 -7.38 24.38
N ILE A 104 4.83 -7.06 24.69
CA ILE A 104 3.70 -7.13 23.76
C ILE A 104 3.86 -6.08 22.65
N GLY A 105 4.19 -4.84 23.00
CA GLY A 105 4.47 -3.74 22.08
C GLY A 105 5.69 -4.04 21.20
N LEU A 106 6.75 -4.64 21.75
CA LEU A 106 7.90 -5.07 20.95
C LEU A 106 7.50 -6.13 19.91
N ALA A 107 6.67 -7.11 20.27
CA ALA A 107 6.15 -8.10 19.33
C ALA A 107 5.29 -7.46 18.23
N ILE A 108 4.44 -6.48 18.57
CA ILE A 108 3.65 -5.71 17.59
C ILE A 108 4.58 -4.95 16.64
N LEU A 109 5.58 -4.25 17.17
CA LEU A 109 6.54 -3.49 16.38
C LEU A 109 7.30 -4.40 15.42
N MET A 110 7.79 -5.55 15.90
CA MET A 110 8.50 -6.53 15.08
C MET A 110 7.62 -7.04 13.92
N VAL A 111 6.36 -7.41 14.20
CA VAL A 111 5.43 -7.81 13.15
C VAL A 111 5.16 -6.66 12.18
N GLY A 112 4.96 -5.43 12.68
CA GLY A 112 4.77 -4.26 11.82
C GLY A 112 5.95 -4.04 10.88
N ILE A 113 7.18 -4.16 11.37
CA ILE A 113 8.40 -4.08 10.56
C ILE A 113 8.45 -5.21 9.52
N LEU A 114 8.09 -6.45 9.90
CA LEU A 114 8.03 -7.57 8.96
C LEU A 114 6.97 -7.34 7.86
N VAL A 115 5.81 -6.76 8.22
CA VAL A 115 4.77 -6.39 7.25
C VAL A 115 5.31 -5.34 6.28
N LEU A 116 5.99 -4.29 6.77
CA LEU A 116 6.57 -3.25 5.93
C LEU A 116 7.73 -3.76 5.05
N THR A 117 8.62 -4.59 5.59
CA THR A 117 9.86 -4.99 4.89
C THR A 117 9.70 -6.20 3.99
N ILE A 118 8.77 -7.10 4.30
CA ILE A 118 8.58 -8.36 3.58
C ILE A 118 7.22 -8.36 2.87
N ILE A 119 6.12 -8.16 3.61
CA ILE A 119 4.78 -8.31 3.04
C ILE A 119 4.47 -7.20 2.02
N ASN A 120 4.88 -5.95 2.26
CA ASN A 120 4.64 -4.84 1.35
C ASN A 120 5.32 -5.02 -0.03
N PRO A 121 6.62 -5.37 -0.14
CA PRO A 121 7.20 -5.70 -1.44
C PRO A 121 6.55 -6.91 -2.15
N ILE A 122 6.17 -7.94 -1.39
CA ILE A 122 5.46 -9.09 -1.96
C ILE A 122 4.09 -8.66 -2.49
N SER A 123 3.37 -7.82 -1.75
CA SER A 123 2.09 -7.25 -2.15
C SER A 123 2.20 -6.44 -3.42
N ALA A 124 3.18 -5.54 -3.53
CA ALA A 124 3.42 -4.75 -4.74
C ALA A 124 3.58 -5.66 -5.98
N LYS A 125 4.44 -6.68 -5.88
CA LYS A 125 4.69 -7.61 -6.98
C LYS A 125 3.48 -8.49 -7.30
N PHE A 126 2.76 -8.96 -6.30
CA PHE A 126 1.61 -9.85 -6.52
C PHE A 126 0.42 -9.09 -7.11
N GLU A 127 0.23 -7.83 -6.71
CA GLU A 127 -0.76 -6.93 -7.31
C GLU A 127 -0.43 -6.62 -8.76
N GLU A 128 0.84 -6.43 -9.12
CA GLU A 128 1.28 -6.31 -10.52
C GLU A 128 0.88 -7.56 -11.33
N ILE A 129 1.22 -8.76 -10.84
CA ILE A 129 0.86 -10.03 -11.51
C ILE A 129 -0.66 -10.22 -11.60
N PHE A 130 -1.41 -9.81 -10.56
CA PHE A 130 -2.87 -9.87 -10.54
C PHE A 130 -3.46 -8.95 -11.60
N ASN A 131 -3.00 -7.70 -11.67
CA ASN A 131 -3.45 -6.71 -12.65
C ASN A 131 -3.13 -7.17 -14.08
N ASP A 132 -1.94 -7.69 -14.34
CA ASP A 132 -1.56 -8.21 -15.66
C ASP A 132 -2.51 -9.32 -16.16
N LYS A 133 -2.98 -10.18 -15.24
CA LYS A 133 -3.86 -11.31 -15.56
C LYS A 133 -5.34 -10.95 -15.63
N THR A 134 -5.75 -9.84 -15.03
CA THR A 134 -7.16 -9.43 -14.91
C THR A 134 -7.50 -8.22 -15.75
N SER A 135 -6.51 -7.44 -16.20
CA SER A 135 -6.70 -6.33 -17.12
C SER A 135 -7.29 -6.85 -18.43
N LYS A 136 -8.59 -6.62 -18.63
CA LYS A 136 -9.30 -7.11 -19.82
C LYS A 136 -9.03 -6.27 -21.07
N ASP A 137 -8.55 -5.04 -20.93
CA ASP A 137 -8.72 -4.10 -22.05
C ASP A 137 -7.44 -3.70 -22.81
N PHE A 138 -6.25 -3.56 -22.20
CA PHE A 138 -5.11 -2.96 -22.96
C PHE A 138 -3.68 -3.33 -22.55
N SER A 139 -3.42 -4.18 -21.54
CA SER A 139 -2.04 -4.46 -21.08
C SER A 139 -1.12 -5.04 -22.16
N ASN A 140 -1.68 -5.74 -23.14
CA ASN A 140 -0.93 -6.20 -24.31
C ASN A 140 -0.70 -5.11 -25.38
N MET A 141 -1.52 -4.07 -25.42
CA MET A 141 -1.41 -3.00 -26.43
C MET A 141 -0.52 -1.85 -25.99
N TYR A 142 -0.44 -1.53 -24.69
CA TYR A 142 0.53 -0.56 -24.20
C TYR A 142 0.92 -0.80 -22.73
N SER A 143 2.11 -0.34 -22.35
CA SER A 143 2.56 -0.27 -20.96
C SER A 143 3.31 1.04 -20.72
N ILE A 144 3.05 1.69 -19.59
CA ILE A 144 3.57 3.01 -19.25
C ILE A 144 4.23 2.89 -17.88
N ASN A 145 5.56 3.00 -17.85
CA ASN A 145 6.35 2.87 -16.64
C ASN A 145 7.26 4.08 -16.48
N ILE A 146 7.49 4.48 -15.23
CA ILE A 146 8.50 5.48 -14.88
C ILE A 146 9.72 4.76 -14.34
N LYS A 147 10.89 5.04 -14.93
CA LYS A 147 12.17 4.49 -14.46
C LYS A 147 13.23 5.59 -14.49
N ASN A 148 13.98 5.73 -13.40
CA ASN A 148 15.04 6.75 -13.26
C ASN A 148 14.58 8.18 -13.58
N ASN A 149 13.37 8.54 -13.16
CA ASN A 149 12.75 9.84 -13.45
C ASN A 149 12.53 10.12 -14.95
N GLU A 150 12.43 9.07 -15.77
CA GLU A 150 12.14 9.15 -17.20
C GLU A 150 10.92 8.28 -17.50
N LEU A 151 10.10 8.71 -18.47
CA LEU A 151 8.90 7.99 -18.86
C LEU A 151 9.23 7.03 -20.00
N TRP A 152 8.89 5.76 -19.79
CA TRP A 152 9.04 4.69 -20.77
C TRP A 152 7.66 4.18 -21.14
N ILE A 153 7.35 4.22 -22.43
CA ILE A 153 6.08 3.76 -22.97
C ILE A 153 6.36 2.70 -24.02
N LYS A 154 5.79 1.53 -23.83
CA LYS A 154 5.66 0.53 -24.89
C LYS A 154 4.26 0.68 -25.47
N ASN A 155 4.14 0.83 -26.77
CA ASN A 155 2.87 0.90 -27.47
C ASN A 155 2.91 -0.03 -28.69
N ILE A 156 1.99 -0.99 -28.75
CA ILE A 156 1.88 -2.01 -29.79
C ILE A 156 0.66 -1.64 -30.64
N LYS A 157 0.88 -1.34 -31.91
CA LYS A 157 -0.15 -0.99 -32.89
C LYS A 157 -0.30 -2.12 -33.91
N GLY A 158 -1.43 -2.83 -33.87
CA GLY A 158 -1.61 -4.06 -34.67
C GLY A 158 -0.65 -5.18 -34.24
N GLU A 159 -0.48 -6.20 -35.08
CA GLU A 159 0.36 -7.36 -34.74
C GLU A 159 1.87 -7.06 -34.84
N ASN A 160 2.27 -6.15 -35.73
CA ASN A 160 3.67 -6.04 -36.17
C ASN A 160 4.36 -4.71 -35.84
N GLU A 161 3.66 -3.66 -35.40
CA GLU A 161 4.28 -2.38 -35.06
C GLU A 161 4.41 -2.17 -33.56
N LYS A 162 5.65 -1.97 -33.09
CA LYS A 162 5.96 -1.72 -31.67
C LYS A 162 6.75 -0.43 -31.53
N TYR A 163 6.22 0.50 -30.77
CA TYR A 163 6.85 1.75 -30.40
C TYR A 163 7.38 1.65 -28.97
N PHE A 164 8.68 1.83 -28.80
CA PHE A 164 9.31 2.04 -27.50
C PHE A 164 9.68 3.52 -27.39
N ILE A 165 8.92 4.26 -26.62
CA ILE A 165 9.04 5.70 -26.45
C ILE A 165 9.71 5.96 -25.11
N HIS A 166 10.75 6.77 -25.15
CA HIS A 166 11.49 7.29 -24.02
C HIS A 166 11.31 8.81 -24.00
N ILE A 167 10.88 9.35 -22.86
CA ILE A 167 10.67 10.79 -22.67
C ILE A 167 11.42 11.22 -21.42
N SER A 168 12.34 12.16 -21.59
CA SER A 168 13.20 12.59 -20.49
C SER A 168 12.47 13.52 -19.53
N ASN A 169 11.67 14.46 -20.05
CA ASN A 169 10.84 15.38 -19.27
C ASN A 169 9.44 15.43 -19.87
N ILE A 170 8.41 15.33 -19.03
CA ILE A 170 7.02 15.50 -19.44
C ILE A 170 6.30 16.37 -18.42
N ASP A 171 5.57 17.36 -18.91
CA ASP A 171 4.58 18.11 -18.17
C ASP A 171 3.22 17.49 -18.45
N LEU A 172 2.68 16.79 -17.46
CA LEU A 172 1.43 16.03 -17.60
C LEU A 172 0.18 16.89 -17.43
N GLU A 173 0.29 18.09 -16.87
CA GLU A 173 -0.84 19.04 -16.84
C GLU A 173 -1.11 19.58 -18.24
N ASN A 174 -0.06 19.99 -18.95
CA ASN A 174 -0.17 20.52 -20.31
C ASN A 174 0.03 19.47 -21.41
N MET A 175 0.35 18.24 -21.03
CA MET A 175 0.64 17.10 -21.90
C MET A 175 1.81 17.35 -22.87
N ASN A 176 2.79 18.15 -22.44
CA ASN A 176 3.96 18.51 -23.22
C ASN A 176 5.16 17.64 -22.83
N ALA A 177 5.89 17.13 -23.81
CA ALA A 177 7.05 16.27 -23.62
C ALA A 177 8.30 16.90 -24.25
N GLU A 178 9.46 16.68 -23.63
CA GLU A 178 10.76 17.15 -24.12
C GLU A 178 11.78 16.01 -24.13
N ASN A 179 12.74 16.10 -25.06
CA ASN A 179 13.80 15.14 -25.28
C ASN A 179 13.26 13.72 -25.42
N ILE A 180 12.58 13.50 -26.55
CA ILE A 180 11.84 12.28 -26.85
C ILE A 180 12.71 11.41 -27.78
N LYS A 181 12.82 10.13 -27.45
CA LYS A 181 13.46 9.12 -28.29
C LYS A 181 12.48 7.98 -28.51
N ILE A 182 12.29 7.56 -29.75
CA ILE A 182 11.34 6.50 -30.09
C ILE A 182 12.03 5.47 -30.95
N ILE A 183 11.94 4.20 -30.56
CA ILE A 183 12.33 3.07 -31.39
C ILE A 183 11.04 2.45 -31.91
N LEU A 184 10.83 2.51 -33.21
CA LEU A 184 9.80 1.74 -33.90
C LEU A 184 10.43 0.46 -34.42
N ILE A 185 9.88 -0.67 -33.99
CA ILE A 185 10.20 -2.00 -34.49
C ILE A 185 9.00 -2.46 -35.32
N ASN A 186 9.25 -2.73 -36.60
CA ASN A 186 8.30 -3.34 -37.52
C ASN A 186 9.03 -4.47 -38.29
N ASP A 187 8.29 -5.44 -38.83
CA ASP A 187 8.85 -6.59 -39.57
C ASP A 187 9.74 -6.18 -40.76
N ILE A 188 9.49 -4.98 -41.30
CA ILE A 188 10.14 -4.49 -42.52
C ILE A 188 11.40 -3.68 -42.19
N ASN A 189 11.29 -2.70 -41.28
CA ASN A 189 12.34 -1.74 -40.93
C ASN A 189 12.26 -1.35 -39.44
N ASN A 190 13.43 -1.07 -38.85
CA ASN A 190 13.55 -0.45 -37.53
C ASN A 190 13.89 1.03 -37.70
N LEU A 191 13.05 1.91 -37.16
CA LEU A 191 13.24 3.36 -37.24
C LEU A 191 13.51 3.93 -35.84
N PHE A 192 14.48 4.84 -35.76
CA PHE A 192 14.76 5.61 -34.56
C PHE A 192 14.35 7.07 -34.77
N TYR A 193 13.48 7.58 -33.91
CA TYR A 193 13.08 8.99 -33.91
C TYR A 193 13.73 9.68 -32.72
N SER A 194 14.32 10.85 -32.95
CA SER A 194 14.71 11.77 -31.90
C SER A 194 13.97 13.08 -32.13
N ALA A 195 13.15 13.49 -31.17
CA ALA A 195 12.39 14.74 -31.23
C ALA A 195 12.75 15.63 -30.04
N LYS A 196 12.82 16.94 -30.30
CA LYS A 196 13.14 17.90 -29.24
C LYS A 196 11.94 18.10 -28.31
N ASN A 197 10.76 18.32 -28.90
CA ASN A 197 9.52 18.58 -28.18
C ASN A 197 8.38 17.68 -28.72
N GLY A 198 7.35 17.46 -27.92
CA GLY A 198 6.13 16.80 -28.35
C GLY A 198 4.93 17.14 -27.47
N LYS A 199 3.73 16.83 -27.94
CA LYS A 199 2.48 17.05 -27.20
C LYS A 199 1.52 15.88 -27.39
N PHE A 200 0.95 15.38 -26.30
CA PHE A 200 -0.13 14.40 -26.35
C PHE A 200 -1.49 15.12 -26.47
N ASP A 201 -2.18 14.87 -27.57
CA ASP A 201 -3.51 15.40 -27.85
C ASP A 201 -4.48 14.22 -28.10
N GLY A 202 -5.16 13.79 -27.03
CA GLY A 202 -6.01 12.61 -27.04
C GLY A 202 -5.19 11.34 -27.26
N LYS A 203 -5.30 10.74 -28.45
CA LYS A 203 -4.51 9.57 -28.88
C LYS A 203 -3.34 9.94 -29.78
N ASN A 204 -3.21 11.20 -30.16
CA ASN A 204 -2.19 11.65 -31.09
C ASN A 204 -0.99 12.20 -30.33
N PHE A 205 0.18 11.64 -30.58
CA PHE A 205 1.44 12.16 -30.09
C PHE A 205 2.11 12.99 -31.20
N ILE A 206 2.02 14.31 -31.05
CA ILE A 206 2.53 15.28 -32.02
C ILE A 206 3.97 15.60 -31.64
N LEU A 207 4.92 15.23 -32.49
CA LEU A 207 6.35 15.46 -32.29
C LEU A 207 6.82 16.62 -33.16
N ASN A 208 7.68 17.47 -32.60
CA ASN A 208 8.27 18.62 -33.28
C ASN A 208 9.80 18.50 -33.33
N ASP A 209 10.39 19.00 -34.42
CA ASP A 209 11.83 18.93 -34.71
C ASP A 209 12.38 17.50 -34.64
N VAL A 210 11.87 16.64 -35.53
CA VAL A 210 12.12 15.20 -35.50
C VAL A 210 13.24 14.81 -36.46
N ILE A 211 14.22 14.08 -35.94
CA ILE A 211 15.25 13.39 -36.71
C ILE A 211 14.83 11.91 -36.77
N ILE A 212 14.59 11.40 -37.96
CA ILE A 212 14.29 9.99 -38.20
C ILE A 212 15.57 9.34 -38.74
N PHE A 213 16.02 8.27 -38.11
CA PHE A 213 17.13 7.45 -38.54
C PHE A 213 16.62 6.06 -38.92
N ASP A 214 16.84 5.67 -40.17
CA ASP A 214 16.54 4.32 -40.67
C ASP A 214 17.76 3.43 -40.45
N VAL A 215 17.66 2.51 -39.49
CA VAL A 215 18.77 1.66 -39.06
C VAL A 215 19.23 0.71 -40.17
N LYS A 216 18.32 0.33 -41.08
CA LYS A 216 18.62 -0.65 -42.13
C LYS A 216 19.35 -0.02 -43.32
N ASN A 217 18.96 1.21 -43.66
CA ASN A 217 19.48 1.93 -44.82
C ASN A 217 20.55 2.97 -44.46
N ASP A 218 20.92 3.09 -43.19
CA ASP A 218 21.90 4.05 -42.63
C ASP A 218 21.69 5.50 -43.09
N ASN A 219 20.43 5.92 -43.13
CA ASN A 219 20.01 7.23 -43.63
C ASN A 219 19.23 8.00 -42.56
N TYR A 220 19.44 9.33 -42.51
CA TYR A 220 18.66 10.22 -41.64
C TYR A 220 17.83 11.24 -42.42
N LYS A 221 16.64 11.55 -41.91
CA LYS A 221 15.75 12.59 -42.43
C LYS A 221 15.33 13.53 -41.30
N LYS A 222 15.26 14.83 -41.61
CA LYS A 222 14.76 15.85 -40.68
C LYS A 222 13.36 16.28 -41.09
N ASN A 223 12.42 16.15 -40.18
CA ASN A 223 11.04 16.57 -40.35
C ASN A 223 10.69 17.63 -39.30
N LYS A 224 9.92 18.65 -39.70
CA LYS A 224 9.46 19.69 -38.78
C LYS A 224 8.46 19.14 -37.76
N SER A 225 7.53 18.30 -38.20
CA SER A 225 6.56 17.66 -37.33
C SER A 225 6.17 16.28 -37.84
N ILE A 226 5.84 15.40 -36.90
CA ILE A 226 5.33 14.04 -37.14
C ILE A 226 4.21 13.78 -36.14
N ILE A 227 3.16 13.09 -36.57
CA ILE A 227 2.07 12.66 -35.69
C ILE A 227 2.13 11.14 -35.60
N LEU A 228 2.23 10.62 -34.38
CA LEU A 228 2.11 9.21 -34.09
C LEU A 228 0.79 8.95 -33.39
N GLU A 229 0.01 8.00 -33.88
CA GLU A 229 -1.25 7.59 -33.25
C GLU A 229 -0.97 6.47 -32.24
N MET A 230 -1.38 6.70 -31.00
CA MET A 230 -1.16 5.84 -29.84
C MET A 230 -2.43 5.04 -29.50
N ASN A 231 -2.27 3.87 -28.86
CA ASN A 231 -3.41 3.06 -28.43
C ASN A 231 -3.92 3.42 -27.02
N PHE A 232 -3.27 4.37 -26.36
CA PHE A 232 -3.68 4.96 -25.09
C PHE A 232 -4.07 6.42 -25.28
N ASN A 233 -4.87 6.93 -24.35
CA ASN A 233 -5.21 8.35 -24.26
C ASN A 233 -4.49 9.05 -23.10
N ASN A 234 -4.71 10.35 -22.97
CA ASN A 234 -4.15 11.17 -21.89
C ASN A 234 -4.53 10.67 -20.47
N GLN A 235 -5.74 10.13 -20.27
CA GLN A 235 -6.20 9.61 -18.98
C GLN A 235 -5.53 8.28 -18.62
N ASP A 236 -5.28 7.41 -19.60
CA ASP A 236 -4.55 6.17 -19.42
C ASP A 236 -3.10 6.45 -18.99
N LEU A 237 -2.51 7.50 -19.57
CA LEU A 237 -1.15 7.94 -19.26
C LEU A 237 -1.05 8.53 -17.84
N THR A 238 -2.02 9.31 -17.38
CA THR A 238 -2.04 9.78 -15.98
C THR A 238 -2.41 8.66 -15.02
N GLY A 239 -3.39 7.81 -15.34
CA GLY A 239 -3.85 6.71 -14.48
C GLY A 239 -2.79 5.66 -14.20
N SER A 240 -2.00 5.28 -15.21
CA SER A 240 -0.87 4.34 -15.05
C SER A 240 0.23 4.89 -14.14
N ILE A 241 0.49 6.20 -14.19
CA ILE A 241 1.46 6.88 -13.31
C ILE A 241 0.93 7.03 -11.87
N LEU A 242 -0.39 7.06 -11.69
CA LEU A 242 -1.05 7.23 -10.40
C LEU A 242 -1.30 5.92 -9.64
N ASN A 243 -0.80 4.76 -10.12
CA ASN A 243 -0.96 3.49 -9.39
C ASN A 243 0.03 3.36 -8.21
N TYR A 244 0.10 4.40 -7.38
CA TYR A 244 1.09 4.59 -6.33
C TYR A 244 0.98 3.57 -5.20
N LYS A 245 -0.17 2.89 -5.05
CA LYS A 245 -0.46 1.90 -4.00
C LYS A 245 0.31 0.60 -4.17
N PHE A 246 0.74 0.26 -5.39
CA PHE A 246 1.49 -0.98 -5.68
C PHE A 246 3.00 -0.76 -5.80
N ILE A 247 3.51 0.35 -5.25
CA ILE A 247 4.95 0.61 -5.19
C ILE A 247 5.49 0.04 -3.88
N PRO A 248 6.61 -0.71 -3.91
CA PRO A 248 7.22 -1.21 -2.70
C PRO A 248 7.84 -0.06 -1.89
N PHE A 249 7.83 -0.18 -0.56
CA PHE A 249 8.21 0.91 0.34
C PHE A 249 9.61 1.50 0.09
N TYR A 250 10.57 0.68 -0.35
CA TYR A 250 11.93 1.12 -0.62
C TYR A 250 12.05 2.02 -1.87
N GLN A 251 11.04 2.05 -2.74
CA GLN A 251 10.99 2.92 -3.93
C GLN A 251 10.18 4.20 -3.71
N TYR A 252 9.56 4.41 -2.55
CA TYR A 252 8.71 5.59 -2.29
C TYR A 252 9.42 6.92 -2.54
N GLN A 253 10.69 7.05 -2.13
CA GLN A 253 11.44 8.29 -2.33
C GLN A 253 11.73 8.55 -3.82
N GLU A 254 12.18 7.53 -4.55
CA GLU A 254 12.45 7.63 -6.00
C GLU A 254 11.18 7.96 -6.78
N HIS A 255 10.05 7.33 -6.39
CA HIS A 255 8.76 7.61 -6.99
C HIS A 255 8.30 9.04 -6.71
N LEU A 256 8.38 9.53 -5.47
CA LEU A 256 8.04 10.92 -5.13
C LEU A 256 8.90 11.93 -5.89
N ASN A 257 10.19 11.67 -6.07
CA ASN A 257 11.07 12.53 -6.86
C ASN A 257 10.66 12.54 -8.34
N SER A 258 10.23 11.40 -8.86
CA SER A 258 9.72 11.30 -10.23
C SER A 258 8.42 12.08 -10.40
N LEU A 259 7.46 11.92 -9.47
CA LEU A 259 6.21 12.67 -9.49
C LEU A 259 6.43 14.19 -9.41
N LYS A 260 7.36 14.65 -8.56
CA LYS A 260 7.74 16.07 -8.48
C LYS A 260 8.29 16.60 -9.81
N LYS A 261 9.10 15.80 -10.51
CA LYS A 261 9.66 16.17 -11.82
C LYS A 261 8.58 16.32 -12.88
N PHE A 262 7.52 15.51 -12.80
CA PHE A 262 6.40 15.52 -13.75
C PHE A 262 5.22 16.39 -13.32
N ASN A 263 5.39 17.26 -12.30
CA ASN A 263 4.33 18.07 -11.71
C ASN A 263 3.08 17.29 -11.24
N LEU A 264 3.25 15.99 -10.93
CA LEU A 264 2.20 15.12 -10.39
C LEU A 264 2.30 14.91 -8.88
N TYR A 265 3.08 15.74 -8.20
CA TYR A 265 3.20 15.64 -6.76
C TYR A 265 1.87 15.96 -6.08
N SER A 266 1.28 14.99 -5.38
CA SER A 266 0.07 15.19 -4.60
C SER A 266 0.31 14.94 -3.12
N SER A 267 -0.38 15.74 -2.29
CA SER A 267 -0.40 15.54 -0.83
C SER A 267 -0.93 14.15 -0.49
N GLU A 268 -1.88 13.60 -1.26
CA GLU A 268 -2.43 12.25 -1.09
C GLU A 268 -1.36 11.15 -1.16
N ILE A 269 -0.51 11.17 -2.19
CA ILE A 269 0.52 10.14 -2.38
C ILE A 269 1.55 10.20 -1.25
N SER A 270 1.98 11.42 -0.90
CA SER A 270 2.93 11.61 0.21
C SER A 270 2.35 11.18 1.56
N LEU A 271 1.06 11.45 1.79
CA LEU A 271 0.33 10.99 2.97
C LEU A 271 0.30 9.47 3.03
N TYR A 272 -0.04 8.81 1.92
CA TYR A 272 -0.10 7.36 1.85
C TYR A 272 1.26 6.71 2.15
N TYR A 273 2.34 7.16 1.51
CA TYR A 273 3.69 6.61 1.74
C TYR A 273 4.18 6.80 3.16
N LEU A 274 3.96 7.98 3.74
CA LEU A 274 4.30 8.21 5.13
C LEU A 274 3.46 7.31 6.06
N SER A 275 2.23 6.97 5.67
CA SER A 275 1.32 6.14 6.47
C SER A 275 1.80 4.70 6.54
N GLU A 276 2.28 4.19 5.42
CA GLU A 276 2.84 2.84 5.32
C GLU A 276 4.14 2.74 6.11
N ILE A 277 5.05 3.72 5.98
CA ILE A 277 6.32 3.73 6.71
C ILE A 277 6.09 3.80 8.22
N LEU A 278 5.15 4.62 8.68
CA LEU A 278 4.86 4.81 10.10
C LEU A 278 3.88 3.76 10.67
N LYS A 279 3.31 2.90 9.83
CA LYS A 279 2.37 1.84 10.25
C LYS A 279 2.86 1.00 11.43
N PRO A 280 4.14 0.54 11.50
CA PRO A 280 4.61 -0.24 12.65
C PRO A 280 4.43 0.47 13.99
N PHE A 281 4.70 1.78 14.04
CA PHE A 281 4.52 2.59 15.25
C PHE A 281 3.04 2.82 15.56
N PHE A 282 2.22 3.01 14.53
CA PHE A 282 0.78 3.20 14.70
C PHE A 282 0.12 1.95 15.30
N LEU A 283 0.55 0.76 14.87
CA LEU A 283 0.09 -0.51 15.44
C LEU A 283 0.41 -0.65 16.92
N VAL A 284 1.60 -0.20 17.35
CA VAL A 284 1.96 -0.13 18.78
C VAL A 284 1.02 0.84 19.51
N ALA A 285 0.81 2.04 18.97
CA ALA A 285 -0.07 3.03 19.59
C ALA A 285 -1.51 2.51 19.77
N ILE A 286 -2.09 1.86 18.75
CA ILE A 286 -3.41 1.23 18.88
C ILE A 286 -3.39 0.09 19.90
N GLY A 287 -2.38 -0.79 19.85
CA GLY A 287 -2.25 -1.87 20.83
C GLY A 287 -2.19 -1.35 22.26
N PHE A 288 -1.54 -0.20 22.48
CA PHE A 288 -1.44 0.45 23.78
C PHE A 288 -2.79 0.98 24.27
N VAL A 289 -3.59 1.60 23.39
CA VAL A 289 -4.98 1.98 23.70
C VAL A 289 -5.80 0.75 24.07
N VAL A 290 -5.74 -0.30 23.26
CA VAL A 290 -6.53 -1.52 23.48
C VAL A 290 -6.15 -2.20 24.78
N MET A 291 -4.87 -2.21 25.14
CA MET A 291 -4.45 -2.62 26.48
C MET A 291 -5.15 -1.78 27.55
N GLY A 292 -5.10 -0.44 27.46
CA GLY A 292 -5.65 0.44 28.48
C GLY A 292 -7.14 0.19 28.75
N PHE A 293 -7.90 -0.26 27.76
CA PHE A 293 -9.30 -0.62 27.95
C PHE A 293 -9.52 -2.09 28.35
N SER A 294 -8.76 -3.03 27.78
CA SER A 294 -8.88 -4.45 28.10
C SER A 294 -8.35 -4.81 29.50
N GLY A 295 -7.27 -4.15 29.93
CA GLY A 295 -6.62 -4.36 31.24
C GLY A 295 -7.42 -3.85 32.43
N LYS A 296 -8.44 -3.02 32.22
CA LYS A 296 -9.32 -2.49 33.28
C LYS A 296 -10.33 -3.53 33.81
N PHE A 297 -10.63 -4.55 33.01
CA PHE A 297 -11.68 -5.51 33.34
C PHE A 297 -11.26 -6.51 34.40
N LYS A 298 -12.19 -6.87 35.28
CA LYS A 298 -11.98 -7.91 36.30
C LYS A 298 -12.22 -9.30 35.71
N ARG A 299 -11.65 -10.33 36.37
CA ARG A 299 -11.78 -11.74 35.99
C ARG A 299 -13.23 -12.19 35.75
N ASN A 300 -14.14 -11.78 36.63
CA ASN A 300 -15.53 -12.23 36.60
C ASN A 300 -16.39 -11.47 35.57
N GLU A 301 -15.85 -10.48 34.85
CA GLU A 301 -16.61 -9.80 33.80
C GLU A 301 -16.76 -10.68 32.56
N ASN A 302 -17.89 -10.53 31.86
CA ASN A 302 -18.21 -11.33 30.68
C ASN A 302 -17.13 -11.15 29.59
N PHE A 303 -16.65 -12.28 29.07
CA PHE A 303 -15.65 -12.34 27.99
C PHE A 303 -16.03 -11.47 26.79
N PHE A 304 -17.29 -11.59 26.33
CA PHE A 304 -17.78 -10.83 25.19
C PHE A 304 -17.80 -9.32 25.44
N LYS A 305 -18.08 -8.90 26.67
CA LYS A 305 -18.07 -7.48 27.05
C LYS A 305 -16.66 -6.89 26.91
N VAL A 306 -15.64 -7.60 27.39
CA VAL A 306 -14.23 -7.17 27.29
C VAL A 306 -13.78 -7.05 25.85
N LEU A 307 -14.04 -8.09 25.03
CA LEU A 307 -13.69 -8.08 23.62
C LEU A 307 -14.44 -6.99 22.86
N PHE A 308 -15.76 -6.90 23.01
CA PHE A 308 -16.57 -5.94 22.27
C PHE A 308 -16.13 -4.49 22.53
N ILE A 309 -15.91 -4.12 23.79
CA ILE A 309 -15.45 -2.77 24.15
C ILE A 309 -14.06 -2.50 23.56
N SER A 310 -13.14 -3.45 23.70
CA SER A 310 -11.77 -3.31 23.19
C SER A 310 -11.74 -3.16 21.66
N ILE A 311 -12.56 -3.95 20.95
CA ILE A 311 -12.69 -3.91 19.49
C ILE A 311 -13.34 -2.60 19.05
N LEU A 312 -14.43 -2.19 19.70
CA LEU A 312 -15.13 -0.93 19.41
C LEU A 312 -14.18 0.27 19.50
N ILE A 313 -13.35 0.32 20.52
CA ILE A 313 -12.40 1.41 20.71
C ILE A 313 -11.27 1.37 19.68
N GLY A 314 -10.71 0.19 19.41
CA GLY A 314 -9.71 0.03 18.35
C GLY A 314 -10.26 0.46 16.98
N PHE A 315 -11.52 0.09 16.69
CA PHE A 315 -12.24 0.51 15.50
C PHE A 315 -12.44 2.03 15.45
N LEU A 316 -12.86 2.67 16.54
CA LEU A 316 -13.02 4.12 16.60
C LEU A 316 -11.71 4.87 16.36
N ILE A 317 -10.59 4.38 16.89
CA ILE A 317 -9.26 4.96 16.63
C ILE A 317 -8.88 4.82 15.15
N PHE A 318 -9.12 3.65 14.56
CA PHE A 318 -8.88 3.43 13.13
C PHE A 318 -9.76 4.35 12.26
N LEU A 319 -11.05 4.42 12.56
CA LEU A 319 -12.01 5.27 11.85
C LEU A 319 -11.61 6.75 11.94
N LEU A 320 -11.14 7.20 13.11
CA LEU A 320 -10.65 8.55 13.28
C LEU A 320 -9.39 8.81 12.44
N LYS A 321 -8.48 7.84 12.30
CA LYS A 321 -7.33 7.92 11.39
C LYS A 321 -7.77 8.07 9.93
N GLU A 322 -8.78 7.31 9.50
CA GLU A 322 -9.34 7.43 8.13
C GLU A 322 -10.00 8.80 7.91
N ILE A 323 -10.79 9.29 8.86
CA ILE A 323 -11.40 10.62 8.78
C ILE A 323 -10.33 11.70 8.67
N ILE A 324 -9.30 11.68 9.52
CA ILE A 324 -8.21 12.67 9.46
C ILE A 324 -7.52 12.61 8.10
N THR A 325 -7.23 11.41 7.60
CA THR A 325 -6.57 11.22 6.30
C THR A 325 -7.42 11.83 5.18
N SER A 326 -8.71 11.52 5.14
CA SER A 326 -9.65 12.07 4.16
C SER A 326 -9.76 13.60 4.23
N ILE A 327 -9.91 14.17 5.43
CA ILE A 327 -9.94 15.64 5.63
C ILE A 327 -8.63 16.27 5.12
N THR A 328 -7.50 15.63 5.38
CA THR A 328 -6.19 16.15 4.96
C THR A 328 -6.08 16.21 3.45
N ILE A 329 -6.53 15.17 2.76
CA ILE A 329 -6.55 15.09 1.30
C ILE A 329 -7.51 16.15 0.74
N SER A 330 -8.75 16.21 1.24
CA SER A 330 -9.78 17.12 0.73
C SER A 330 -9.45 18.60 0.93
N TYR A 331 -8.84 18.96 2.06
CA TYR A 331 -8.51 20.35 2.38
C TYR A 331 -7.04 20.71 2.13
N SER A 332 -6.25 19.82 1.53
CA SER A 332 -4.81 20.03 1.26
C SER A 332 -4.02 20.47 2.51
N ILE A 333 -4.39 19.97 3.68
CA ILE A 333 -3.73 20.29 4.94
C ILE A 333 -2.30 19.71 4.91
N PRO A 334 -1.29 20.39 5.50
CA PRO A 334 0.06 19.84 5.60
C PRO A 334 0.05 18.46 6.25
N PHE A 335 0.59 17.46 5.54
CA PHE A 335 0.54 16.07 5.98
C PHE A 335 1.13 15.84 7.37
N ILE A 336 2.15 16.61 7.75
CA ILE A 336 2.83 16.50 9.04
C ILE A 336 1.88 16.73 10.22
N LEU A 337 0.91 17.65 10.07
CA LEU A 337 -0.05 17.99 11.12
C LEU A 337 -0.99 16.82 11.38
N SER A 338 -1.47 16.20 10.30
CA SER A 338 -2.34 15.03 10.35
C SER A 338 -1.68 13.86 11.05
N TYR A 339 -0.40 13.62 10.77
CA TYR A 339 0.37 12.59 11.47
C TYR A 339 0.52 12.85 12.96
N ILE A 340 0.82 14.08 13.35
CA ILE A 340 0.90 14.45 14.76
C ILE A 340 -0.41 14.09 15.46
N ILE A 341 -1.57 14.40 14.86
CA ILE A 341 -2.88 14.08 15.46
C ILE A 341 -3.12 12.56 15.48
N ILE A 342 -2.88 11.86 14.37
CA ILE A 342 -3.09 10.40 14.26
C ILE A 342 -2.28 9.63 15.29
N PHE A 343 -1.08 10.07 15.63
CA PHE A 343 -0.21 9.41 16.60
C PHE A 343 -0.41 9.89 18.04
N SER A 344 -0.56 11.20 18.26
CA SER A 344 -0.69 11.74 19.62
C SER A 344 -1.99 11.31 20.28
N LEU A 345 -3.11 11.28 19.55
CA LEU A 345 -4.42 10.98 20.14
C LEU A 345 -4.49 9.56 20.74
N PRO A 346 -4.12 8.48 20.03
CA PRO A 346 -4.10 7.14 20.62
C PRO A 346 -3.13 7.05 21.80
N ILE A 347 -1.94 7.64 21.70
CA ILE A 347 -0.95 7.60 22.79
C ILE A 347 -1.50 8.28 24.05
N LEU A 348 -2.11 9.46 23.92
CA LEU A 348 -2.71 10.19 25.04
C LEU A 348 -3.86 9.41 25.68
N ILE A 349 -4.74 8.81 24.88
CA ILE A 349 -5.86 7.99 25.38
C ILE A 349 -5.31 6.75 26.11
N GLY A 350 -4.31 6.08 25.54
CA GLY A 350 -3.64 4.94 26.16
C GLY A 350 -3.01 5.32 27.50
N LEU A 351 -2.28 6.43 27.55
CA LEU A 351 -1.63 6.93 28.76
C LEU A 351 -2.65 7.25 29.86
N TYR A 352 -3.71 7.98 29.50
CA TYR A 352 -4.81 8.30 30.42
C TYR A 352 -5.41 7.02 31.03
N GLN A 353 -5.65 6.00 30.21
CA GLN A 353 -6.20 4.74 30.73
C GLN A 353 -5.20 3.94 31.56
N THR A 354 -3.91 3.93 31.21
CA THR A 354 -2.91 3.27 32.04
C THR A 354 -2.82 3.89 33.43
N ILE A 355 -2.84 5.22 33.53
CA ILE A 355 -2.84 5.93 34.81
C ILE A 355 -4.08 5.55 35.63
N ASN A 356 -5.25 5.45 35.01
CA ASN A 356 -6.48 5.02 35.67
C ASN A 356 -6.44 3.57 36.18
N ILE A 357 -5.64 2.69 35.56
CA ILE A 357 -5.44 1.30 36.01
C ILE A 357 -4.45 1.22 37.17
N GLU A 358 -3.42 2.07 37.17
CA GLU A 358 -2.37 2.05 38.20
C GLU A 358 -2.80 2.72 39.50
N THR A 359 -3.65 3.75 39.40
CA THR A 359 -4.18 4.49 40.55
C THR A 359 -5.35 3.79 41.27
N LYS A 360 -5.85 2.68 40.71
CA LYS A 360 -6.91 1.84 41.28
C LYS A 360 -6.38 0.47 41.64
#